data_AF-A0A950SW49-F1
#
_entry.id   AF-A0A950SW49-F1
#
_cell.length_a   1.000
_cell.length_b   1.000
_cell.length_c   1.000
_cell.angle_alpha   90.00
_cell.angle_beta   90.00
_cell.angle_gamma   90.00
#
_symmetry.space_group_name_H-M   'P 1'
#
loop_
_entity.id
_entity.type
_entity.pdbx_description
1 polymer ?
#
loop_
_entity_poly.entity_id
_entity_poly.type
_entity_poly.pdbx_seq_one_letter_code
_entity_poly.pdbx_strand_id
1 'polypeptide(L)'
;MANLLTWIPFYEELANALLAWKTRQVELIALLERLPADGHPVVPLEDQGADGSRFLLREIDPFTVFALFNRGLTNDNRRRLASALGRELGVDASPPKDFAGIPTVDNRHTWFFAYAKDRTAEDIPCLRKGARPASSIRQQLLDLVAKPPPLGAKR
;
A
#
# COMPACT_ATOMS: atom_id res chain seq x y z
N MET A 1 -24.64 19.27 -0.09
CA MET A 1 -23.50 18.97 -0.98
C MET A 1 -22.71 17.85 -0.34
N ALA A 2 -22.33 16.80 -1.09
CA ALA A 2 -21.46 15.76 -0.56
C ALA A 2 -20.06 16.35 -0.34
N ASN A 3 -19.47 16.11 0.84
CA ASN A 3 -18.06 16.43 1.07
C ASN A 3 -17.23 15.47 0.22
N LEU A 4 -16.53 15.99 -0.78
CA LEU A 4 -15.62 15.21 -1.63
C LEU A 4 -14.22 15.29 -1.03
N LEU A 5 -13.35 14.32 -1.35
CA LEU A 5 -11.97 14.26 -0.87
C LEU A 5 -11.83 13.92 0.62
N THR A 6 -12.80 13.20 1.20
CA THR A 6 -12.76 12.72 2.60
C THR A 6 -11.60 11.77 2.88
N TRP A 7 -10.96 11.25 1.84
CA TRP A 7 -9.79 10.41 1.93
C TRP A 7 -8.52 11.17 2.34
N ILE A 8 -8.42 12.49 2.10
CA ILE A 8 -7.15 13.23 2.31
C ILE A 8 -6.63 13.10 3.75
N PRO A 9 -7.41 13.41 4.81
CA PRO A 9 -6.90 13.36 6.18
C PRO A 9 -6.46 11.94 6.58
N PHE A 10 -7.24 10.93 6.18
CA PHE A 10 -6.92 9.53 6.44
C PHE A 10 -5.61 9.11 5.77
N TYR A 11 -5.40 9.50 4.51
CA TYR A 11 -4.21 9.09 3.77
C TYR A 11 -2.95 9.78 4.30
N GLU A 12 -3.06 11.06 4.68
CA GLU A 12 -1.95 11.79 5.31
C GLU A 12 -1.54 11.17 6.64
N GLU A 13 -2.51 10.85 7.49
CA GLU A 13 -2.24 10.25 8.79
C GLU A 13 -1.72 8.81 8.66
N LEU A 14 -2.31 8.00 7.77
CA LEU A 14 -1.80 6.66 7.47
C LEU A 14 -0.36 6.69 6.95
N ALA A 15 -0.03 7.64 6.06
CA ALA A 15 1.35 7.80 5.58
C ALA A 15 2.33 8.12 6.71
N ASN A 16 1.92 8.98 7.66
CA ASN A 16 2.73 9.31 8.84
C ASN A 16 2.88 8.11 9.77
N ALA A 17 1.80 7.37 10.04
CA ALA A 17 1.82 6.17 10.88
C ALA A 17 2.81 5.13 10.32
N LEU A 18 2.83 4.92 9.00
CA LEU A 18 3.74 3.98 8.34
C LEU A 18 5.24 4.32 8.51
N LEU A 19 5.61 5.55 8.87
CA LEU A 19 7.01 5.89 9.17
C LEU A 19 7.54 5.11 10.38
N ALA A 20 6.69 4.85 11.39
CA ALA A 20 7.05 4.07 12.57
C ALA A 20 7.28 2.57 12.25
N TRP A 21 6.76 2.10 11.12
CA TRP A 21 6.89 0.71 10.66
C TRP A 21 8.11 0.49 9.77
N LYS A 22 8.92 1.53 9.54
CA LYS A 22 10.09 1.44 8.65
C LYS A 22 11.09 0.38 9.12
N THR A 23 11.32 0.24 10.41
CA THR A 23 12.24 -0.77 10.97
C THR A 23 11.54 -2.06 11.38
N ARG A 24 10.20 -2.14 11.25
CA ARG A 24 9.34 -3.24 11.72
C ARG A 24 8.62 -3.94 10.56
N GLN A 25 9.35 -4.22 9.48
CA GLN A 25 8.76 -4.71 8.22
C GLN A 25 8.13 -6.09 8.35
N VAL A 26 8.79 -7.02 9.03
CA VAL A 26 8.26 -8.37 9.28
C VAL A 26 6.95 -8.30 10.07
N GLU A 27 6.89 -7.43 11.09
CA GLU A 27 5.69 -7.24 11.90
C GLU A 27 4.56 -6.60 11.08
N LEU A 28 4.87 -5.60 10.25
CA LEU A 28 3.90 -4.97 9.35
C LEU A 28 3.32 -6.01 8.39
N ILE A 29 4.15 -6.86 7.79
CA ILE A 29 3.69 -7.86 6.82
C ILE A 29 2.84 -8.94 7.51
N ALA A 30 3.25 -9.42 8.68
CA ALA A 30 2.45 -10.37 9.47
C ALA A 30 1.08 -9.78 9.85
N LEU A 31 1.02 -8.48 10.17
CA LEU A 31 -0.23 -7.78 10.42
C LEU A 31 -1.12 -7.77 9.18
N LEU A 32 -0.56 -7.48 8.00
CA LEU A 32 -1.33 -7.45 6.75
C LEU A 32 -1.79 -8.85 6.31
N GLU A 33 -0.97 -9.88 6.53
CA GLU A 33 -1.27 -11.28 6.22
C GLU A 33 -2.46 -11.83 7.02
N ARG A 34 -2.75 -11.26 8.19
CA ARG A 34 -3.88 -11.70 9.02
C ARG A 34 -5.24 -11.19 8.54
N LEU A 35 -5.27 -10.07 7.80
CA LEU A 35 -6.51 -9.39 7.40
C LEU A 35 -7.47 -10.26 6.55
N PRO A 36 -7.01 -11.15 5.64
CA PRO A 36 -7.88 -12.13 4.99
C PRO A 36 -8.69 -13.00 5.95
N ALA A 37 -8.12 -13.41 7.10
CA ALA A 37 -8.82 -14.24 8.07
C ALA A 37 -10.02 -13.50 8.70
N ASP A 38 -9.97 -12.17 8.75
CA ASP A 38 -11.06 -11.30 9.20
C ASP A 38 -12.07 -10.97 8.07
N GLY A 39 -11.97 -11.63 6.92
CA GLY A 39 -12.86 -11.45 5.77
C GLY A 39 -12.54 -10.23 4.90
N HIS A 40 -11.35 -9.64 5.05
CA HIS A 40 -10.93 -8.53 4.20
C HIS A 40 -10.33 -9.01 2.88
N PRO A 41 -10.64 -8.35 1.74
CA PRO A 41 -10.11 -8.74 0.45
C PRO A 41 -8.67 -8.24 0.29
N VAL A 42 -7.71 -8.93 0.90
CA VAL A 42 -6.27 -8.70 0.73
C VAL A 42 -5.71 -9.81 -0.17
N VAL A 43 -4.90 -9.45 -1.17
CA VAL A 43 -4.21 -10.44 -2.01
C VAL A 43 -3.07 -11.08 -1.23
N PRO A 44 -2.65 -12.31 -1.57
CA PRO A 44 -1.48 -12.93 -0.96
C PRO A 44 -0.24 -12.04 -1.10
N LEU A 45 0.49 -11.85 0.01
CA LEU A 45 1.75 -11.12 0.05
C LEU A 45 2.94 -12.08 -0.21
N GLU A 46 2.79 -12.93 -1.23
CA GLU A 46 3.77 -13.96 -1.58
C GLU A 46 4.82 -13.44 -2.57
N ASP A 47 6.08 -13.71 -2.27
CA ASP A 47 7.24 -13.48 -3.10
C ASP A 47 7.76 -14.79 -3.73
N GLN A 48 8.64 -14.69 -4.72
CA GLN A 48 9.21 -15.84 -5.41
C GLN A 48 10.75 -15.83 -5.42
N GLY A 49 11.34 -16.92 -4.94
CA GLY A 49 12.79 -17.18 -4.94
C GLY A 49 13.32 -17.71 -6.27
N ALA A 50 14.64 -17.66 -6.44
CA ALA A 50 15.33 -18.14 -7.65
C ALA A 50 15.17 -19.66 -7.88
N ASP A 51 14.94 -20.41 -6.81
CA ASP A 51 14.63 -21.85 -6.81
C ASP A 51 13.15 -22.15 -7.13
N GLY A 52 12.35 -21.12 -7.42
CA GLY A 52 10.91 -21.23 -7.66
C GLY A 52 10.07 -21.33 -6.39
N SER A 53 10.69 -21.30 -5.20
CA SER A 53 9.98 -21.29 -3.92
C SER A 53 9.10 -20.05 -3.79
N ARG A 54 7.98 -20.20 -3.07
CA ARG A 54 7.15 -19.08 -2.64
C ARG A 54 7.27 -18.88 -1.15
N PHE A 55 7.36 -17.63 -0.73
CA PHE A 55 7.48 -17.27 0.68
C PHE A 55 6.85 -15.90 0.92
N LEU A 56 6.46 -15.64 2.17
CA LEU A 56 5.92 -14.33 2.54
C LEU A 56 6.96 -13.22 2.28
N LEU A 57 6.51 -12.08 1.74
CA LEU A 57 7.34 -10.89 1.60
C LEU A 57 8.06 -10.58 2.93
N ARG A 58 9.33 -10.17 2.83
CA ARG A 58 10.13 -9.78 4.01
C ARG A 58 10.21 -8.27 4.19
N GLU A 59 9.99 -7.53 3.11
CA GLU A 59 9.96 -6.07 3.08
C GLU A 59 8.89 -5.60 2.11
N ILE A 60 8.26 -4.46 2.42
CA ILE A 60 7.32 -3.78 1.54
C ILE A 60 7.60 -2.27 1.53
N ASP A 61 7.20 -1.62 0.45
CA ASP A 61 7.17 -0.17 0.39
C ASP A 61 5.80 0.36 0.90
N PRO A 62 5.72 1.61 1.38
CA PRO A 62 4.45 2.16 1.90
C PRO A 62 3.34 2.22 0.84
N PHE A 63 3.67 2.34 -0.45
CA PHE A 63 2.68 2.37 -1.52
C PHE A 63 1.96 1.02 -1.67
N THR A 64 2.63 -0.09 -1.35
CA THR A 64 1.99 -1.40 -1.27
C THR A 64 0.81 -1.40 -0.29
N VAL A 65 0.94 -0.75 0.87
CA VAL A 65 -0.15 -0.64 1.86
C VAL A 65 -1.33 0.15 1.29
N PHE A 66 -1.07 1.26 0.60
CA PHE A 66 -2.12 2.03 -0.08
C PHE A 66 -2.78 1.25 -1.22
N ALA A 67 -2.00 0.48 -1.99
CA ALA A 67 -2.50 -0.31 -3.11
C ALA A 67 -3.47 -1.40 -2.65
N LEU A 68 -3.32 -1.94 -1.42
CA LEU A 68 -4.21 -2.97 -0.88
C LEU A 68 -5.69 -2.58 -0.96
N PHE A 69 -6.02 -1.32 -0.66
CA PHE A 69 -7.39 -0.80 -0.68
C PHE A 69 -7.66 0.22 -1.79
N ASN A 70 -6.69 0.48 -2.68
CA ASN A 70 -6.86 1.31 -3.88
C ASN A 70 -6.87 0.50 -5.18
N ARG A 71 -6.68 -0.82 -5.13
CA ARG A 71 -6.97 -1.66 -6.30
C ARG A 71 -8.47 -1.64 -6.60
N GLY A 72 -8.85 -2.07 -7.81
CA GLY A 72 -10.24 -2.21 -8.30
C GLY A 72 -11.16 -3.12 -7.47
N LEU A 73 -11.27 -2.85 -6.18
CA LEU A 73 -12.27 -3.27 -5.22
C LEU A 73 -13.48 -2.34 -5.31
N THR A 74 -14.64 -2.83 -4.87
CA THR A 74 -15.81 -1.97 -4.63
C THR A 74 -15.50 -0.93 -3.57
N ASN A 75 -16.12 0.26 -3.63
CA ASN A 75 -15.91 1.30 -2.62
C ASN A 75 -16.21 0.81 -1.19
N ASP A 76 -17.18 -0.09 -1.01
CA ASP A 76 -17.43 -0.73 0.30
C ASP A 76 -16.23 -1.54 0.81
N ASN A 77 -15.62 -2.34 -0.06
CA ASN A 77 -14.43 -3.11 0.29
C ASN A 77 -13.23 -2.21 0.58
N ARG A 78 -13.05 -1.13 -0.21
CA ARG A 78 -12.01 -0.11 0.04
C ARG A 78 -12.19 0.52 1.43
N ARG A 79 -13.41 0.92 1.79
CA ARG A 79 -13.73 1.48 3.12
C ARG A 79 -13.48 0.51 4.25
N ARG A 80 -13.91 -0.74 4.11
CA ARG A 80 -13.70 -1.79 5.12
C ARG A 80 -12.22 -2.03 5.38
N LEU A 81 -11.42 -2.12 4.31
CA LEU A 81 -9.99 -2.35 4.43
C LEU A 81 -9.24 -1.13 4.96
N ALA A 82 -9.57 0.08 4.49
CA ALA A 82 -9.04 1.32 5.06
C ALA A 82 -9.36 1.44 6.56
N SER A 83 -10.59 1.12 6.98
CA SER A 83 -10.96 1.12 8.39
C SER A 83 -10.19 0.09 9.21
N ALA A 84 -9.97 -1.11 8.69
CA ALA A 84 -9.16 -2.12 9.35
C ALA A 84 -7.71 -1.67 9.51
N LEU A 85 -7.07 -1.21 8.43
CA LEU A 85 -5.72 -0.68 8.44
C LEU A 85 -5.57 0.50 9.41
N GLY A 86 -6.56 1.39 9.45
CA GLY A 86 -6.55 2.52 10.38
C GLY A 86 -6.52 2.08 11.83
N ARG A 87 -7.36 1.11 12.22
CA ARG A 87 -7.34 0.56 13.59
C ARG A 87 -6.01 -0.11 13.94
N GLU A 88 -5.49 -0.93 13.03
CA GLU A 88 -4.28 -1.73 13.25
C GLU A 88 -3.00 -0.88 13.28
N LEU A 89 -2.98 0.23 12.52
CA LEU A 89 -1.81 1.10 12.39
C LEU A 89 -1.90 2.37 13.26
N GLY A 90 -2.98 2.54 14.01
CA GLY A 90 -3.17 3.68 14.93
C GLY A 90 -3.47 5.00 14.22
N VAL A 91 -4.36 4.98 13.23
CA VAL A 91 -4.87 6.16 12.53
C VAL A 91 -6.20 6.59 13.15
N ASP A 92 -6.24 7.81 13.68
CA ASP A 92 -7.40 8.41 14.34
C ASP A 92 -8.36 9.07 13.35
N ALA A 93 -7.86 9.54 12.20
CA ALA A 93 -8.70 10.06 11.13
C ALA A 93 -9.79 9.04 10.72
N SER A 94 -10.99 9.56 10.48
CA SER A 94 -12.10 8.73 10.01
C SER A 94 -11.77 8.06 8.66
N PRO A 95 -12.13 6.78 8.47
CA PRO A 95 -11.94 6.12 7.19
C PRO A 95 -12.63 6.89 6.05
N PRO A 96 -12.08 6.85 4.83
CA PRO A 96 -12.64 7.57 3.68
C PRO A 96 -14.11 7.22 3.45
N LYS A 97 -14.94 8.21 3.15
CA LYS A 97 -16.34 7.98 2.73
C LYS A 97 -16.48 7.98 1.21
N ASP A 98 -15.58 8.69 0.54
CA ASP A 98 -15.43 8.75 -0.90
C ASP A 98 -13.97 8.52 -1.32
N PHE A 99 -13.78 8.24 -2.61
CA PHE A 99 -12.46 8.08 -3.22
C PHE A 99 -12.36 8.94 -4.50
N ALA A 100 -13.06 10.08 -4.53
CA ALA A 100 -13.08 10.93 -5.71
C ALA A 100 -11.66 11.42 -6.04
N GLY A 101 -11.26 11.29 -7.31
CA GLY A 101 -9.93 11.68 -7.77
C GLY A 101 -8.81 10.67 -7.46
N ILE A 102 -9.11 9.53 -6.83
CA ILE A 102 -8.15 8.44 -6.64
C ILE A 102 -8.35 7.39 -7.74
N PRO A 103 -7.39 7.17 -8.66
CA PRO A 103 -7.41 6.08 -9.62
C PRO A 103 -7.29 4.74 -8.91
N THR A 104 -7.75 3.73 -9.61
CA THR A 104 -7.57 2.35 -9.19
C THR A 104 -6.24 1.82 -9.72
N VAL A 105 -5.48 1.13 -8.87
CA VAL A 105 -4.36 0.31 -9.33
C VAL A 105 -4.87 -1.01 -9.92
N ASP A 106 -4.06 -1.67 -10.75
CA ASP A 106 -4.40 -2.98 -11.32
C ASP A 106 -4.72 -3.98 -10.19
N ASN A 107 -5.79 -4.75 -10.36
CA ASN A 107 -6.23 -5.76 -9.40
C ASN A 107 -5.27 -6.93 -9.24
N ARG A 108 -4.32 -7.11 -10.16
CA ARG A 108 -3.39 -8.24 -10.21
C ARG A 108 -2.09 -8.00 -9.44
N HIS A 109 -1.72 -6.75 -9.18
CA HIS A 109 -0.47 -6.40 -8.52
C HIS A 109 -0.68 -5.30 -7.49
N THR A 110 -0.38 -5.58 -6.22
CA THR A 110 -0.46 -4.61 -5.12
C THR A 110 0.89 -4.04 -4.71
N TRP A 111 1.98 -4.40 -5.40
CA TRP A 111 3.31 -3.86 -5.13
C TRP A 111 4.02 -3.45 -6.42
N PHE A 112 5.04 -2.60 -6.28
CA PHE A 112 5.68 -1.90 -7.40
C PHE A 112 7.12 -2.34 -7.66
N PHE A 113 7.53 -3.49 -7.09
CA PHE A 113 8.86 -4.07 -7.23
C PHE A 113 8.80 -5.50 -7.80
N ALA A 114 9.89 -5.99 -8.37
CA ALA A 114 9.95 -7.35 -8.93
C ALA A 114 10.03 -8.44 -7.85
N TYR A 115 9.80 -9.70 -8.23
CA TYR A 115 10.01 -10.83 -7.31
C TYR A 115 11.45 -10.92 -6.84
N ALA A 116 11.70 -11.57 -5.69
CA ALA A 116 13.03 -11.74 -5.11
C ALA A 116 14.06 -12.35 -6.08
N LYS A 117 13.61 -13.22 -7.00
CA LYS A 117 14.45 -13.79 -8.06
C LYS A 117 14.94 -12.77 -9.12
N ASP A 118 14.21 -11.67 -9.32
CA ASP A 118 14.43 -10.70 -10.41
C ASP A 118 14.85 -9.30 -9.91
N ARG A 119 14.71 -9.01 -8.61
CA ARG A 119 15.01 -7.70 -8.00
C ARG A 119 16.38 -7.65 -7.33
N THR A 120 16.95 -6.44 -7.20
CA THR A 120 18.17 -6.21 -6.43
C THR A 120 17.87 -5.85 -4.97
N ALA A 121 18.90 -5.82 -4.13
CA ALA A 121 18.78 -5.41 -2.72
C ALA A 121 18.35 -3.95 -2.56
N GLU A 122 18.53 -3.13 -3.60
CA GLU A 122 18.28 -1.69 -3.60
C GLU A 122 16.87 -1.31 -4.07
N ASP A 123 16.15 -2.20 -4.76
CA ASP A 123 14.86 -1.87 -5.39
C ASP A 123 13.80 -1.43 -4.36
N ILE A 124 13.61 -2.21 -3.28
CA ILE A 124 12.67 -1.87 -2.21
C ILE A 124 13.15 -0.65 -1.40
N PRO A 125 14.43 -0.57 -0.94
CA PRO A 125 14.93 0.64 -0.29
C PRO A 125 14.79 1.91 -1.12
N CYS A 126 14.95 1.86 -2.44
CA CYS A 126 14.79 3.01 -3.33
C CYS A 126 13.33 3.52 -3.33
N LEU A 127 12.35 2.62 -3.44
CA LEU A 127 10.93 2.98 -3.33
C LEU A 127 10.61 3.63 -1.98
N ARG A 128 11.22 3.13 -0.90
CA ARG A 128 11.05 3.67 0.45
C ARG A 128 11.72 5.03 0.64
N LYS A 129 12.86 5.29 -0.01
CA LYS A 129 13.53 6.61 -0.01
C LYS A 129 12.73 7.66 -0.79
N GLY A 130 12.01 7.24 -1.84
CA GLY A 130 11.09 8.10 -2.59
C GLY A 130 9.91 8.62 -1.74
N ALA A 131 9.52 7.87 -0.70
CA ALA A 131 8.53 8.28 0.29
C ALA A 131 9.15 9.22 1.34
N ARG A 132 9.36 10.50 0.98
CA ARG A 132 9.78 11.56 1.93
C ARG A 132 8.57 12.16 2.67
N PRO A 133 8.65 12.52 3.96
CA PRO A 133 7.57 13.22 4.64
C PRO A 133 7.48 14.70 4.23
N ALA A 134 6.25 15.19 4.13
CA ALA A 134 5.81 16.58 4.38
C ALA A 134 6.30 17.74 3.46
N SER A 135 6.31 17.55 2.13
CA SER A 135 5.92 18.66 1.25
C SER A 135 5.03 18.16 0.11
N SER A 136 3.74 18.27 0.38
CA SER A 136 2.59 17.83 -0.43
C SER A 136 2.47 16.31 -0.61
N ILE A 137 2.06 15.62 0.46
CA ILE A 137 1.50 14.26 0.39
C ILE A 137 0.40 14.20 -0.69
N ARG A 138 -0.35 15.30 -0.88
CA ARG A 138 -1.30 15.46 -2.00
C ARG A 138 -0.64 15.31 -3.37
N GLN A 139 0.51 15.95 -3.62
CA GLN A 139 1.22 15.81 -4.89
C GLN A 139 1.84 14.42 -5.03
N GLN A 140 2.42 13.85 -3.98
CA GLN A 140 2.96 12.48 -4.01
C GLN A 140 1.87 11.43 -4.25
N LEU A 141 0.71 11.58 -3.60
CA LEU A 141 -0.44 10.72 -3.83
C LEU A 141 -0.95 10.90 -5.26
N LEU A 142 -1.06 12.13 -5.78
CA LEU A 142 -1.42 12.40 -7.17
C LEU A 142 -0.39 11.84 -8.16
N ASP A 143 0.91 11.92 -7.87
CA ASP A 143 1.98 11.40 -8.73
C ASP A 143 1.99 9.87 -8.74
N LEU A 144 1.77 9.23 -7.59
CA LEU A 144 1.64 7.77 -7.45
C LEU A 144 0.42 7.22 -8.21
N VAL A 145 -0.66 8.00 -8.18
CA VAL A 145 -1.94 7.78 -8.84
C VAL A 145 -1.83 7.97 -10.35
N ALA A 146 -1.23 9.06 -10.79
CA ALA A 146 -1.15 9.44 -12.19
C ALA A 146 0.01 8.76 -12.93
N LYS A 147 1.07 8.36 -12.21
CA LYS A 147 2.30 7.82 -12.79
C LYS A 147 3.00 6.87 -11.80
N PRO A 148 2.54 5.61 -11.69
CA PRO A 148 3.22 4.64 -10.83
C PRO A 148 4.70 4.55 -11.23
N PRO A 149 5.63 4.32 -10.27
CA PRO A 149 7.02 4.08 -10.59
C PRO A 149 7.09 2.96 -11.65
N PRO A 150 8.01 3.03 -12.62
CA PRO A 150 8.06 2.05 -13.69
C PRO A 150 8.11 0.66 -13.05
N LEU A 151 7.05 -0.13 -13.29
CA LEU A 151 7.08 -1.57 -13.05
C LEU A 151 8.39 -2.03 -13.69
N GLY A 152 9.29 -2.60 -12.89
CA GLY A 152 10.63 -3.01 -13.32
C GLY A 152 10.53 -3.72 -14.65
N ALA A 153 10.78 -2.98 -15.73
CA ALA A 153 10.54 -3.44 -17.07
C ALA A 153 11.84 -4.05 -17.56
N LYS A 154 12.00 -5.36 -17.37
CA LYS A 154 12.74 -6.26 -18.26
C LYS A 154 12.03 -7.62 -18.20
N ARG A 155 11.16 -7.89 -19.18
CA ARG A 155 11.43 -8.74 -20.36
C ARG A 155 11.82 -10.16 -19.97
#